data_AF-A0A7C2E992-F1
#
_entry.id   AF-A0A7C2E992-F1
#
_cell.length_a   1.000
_cell.length_b   1.000
_cell.length_c   1.000
_cell.angle_alpha   90.00
_cell.angle_beta   90.00
_cell.angle_gamma   90.00
#
_symmetry.space_group_name_H-M   'P 1'
#
loop_
_entity.id
_entity.type
_entity.pdbx_description
1 polymer ?
#
loop_
_entity_poly.entity_id
_entity_poly.type
_entity_poly.pdbx_seq_one_letter_code
_entity_poly.pdbx_strand_id
1 'polypeptide(L)' 'LWTEYIPTPEHLEYMAFPRLVALAEVTWSGKPGSDYSDFLRRLRRHLERLQALGVRYRPLDAD' A
#
# COMPACT_ATOMS: atom_id res chain seq x y z
N LEU A 1 13.20 -2.86 -2.25
CA LEU A 1 12.37 -3.24 -3.41
C LEU A 1 13.36 -3.53 -4.52
N TRP A 2 13.44 -4.78 -4.97
CA TRP A 2 14.34 -5.18 -6.07
C TRP A 2 13.73 -4.69 -7.39
N THR A 3 14.52 -4.01 -8.22
CA THR A 3 14.04 -3.20 -9.36
C THR A 3 14.39 -3.79 -10.72
N GLU A 4 14.92 -5.01 -10.79
CA GLU A 4 15.33 -5.70 -12.02
C GLU A 4 14.21 -5.74 -13.07
N TYR A 5 12.94 -5.75 -12.64
CA TYR A 5 11.75 -5.76 -13.50
C TYR A 5 10.85 -4.52 -13.34
N ILE A 6 11.37 -3.43 -12.77
CA ILE A 6 10.61 -2.22 -12.47
C ILE A 6 11.25 -1.02 -13.21
N PRO A 7 10.97 -0.87 -14.51
CA PRO A 7 11.65 0.11 -15.37
C PRO A 7 11.21 1.56 -15.16
N THR A 8 10.06 1.82 -14.53
CA THR A 8 9.52 3.17 -14.36
C THR A 8 9.12 3.49 -12.92
N PRO A 9 9.12 4.77 -12.52
CA PRO A 9 8.63 5.20 -11.21
C PRO A 9 7.18 4.78 -10.95
N GLU A 10 6.31 4.85 -11.95
CA GLU A 10 4.90 4.46 -11.83
C GLU A 10 4.76 2.96 -11.56
N HIS A 11 5.59 2.13 -12.21
CA HIS A 11 5.64 0.70 -11.91
C HIS A 11 6.19 0.45 -10.50
N LEU A 12 7.15 1.26 -10.04
CA LEU A 12 7.66 1.16 -8.67
C LEU A 12 6.56 1.48 -7.66
N GLU A 13 5.78 2.53 -7.87
CA GLU A 13 4.64 2.89 -7.03
C GLU A 13 3.58 1.78 -7.00
N TYR A 14 3.28 1.19 -8.15
CA TYR A 14 2.34 0.07 -8.28
C TYR A 14 2.81 -1.16 -7.49
N MET A 15 4.11 -1.45 -7.55
CA MET A 15 4.71 -2.55 -6.82
C MET A 15 4.89 -2.24 -5.33
N ALA A 16 5.00 -0.98 -4.92
CA ALA A 16 5.21 -0.58 -3.53
C ALA A 16 3.90 -0.43 -2.76
N PHE A 17 2.87 0.17 -3.36
CA PHE A 17 1.62 0.49 -2.69
C PHE A 17 0.48 -0.41 -3.19
N PRO A 18 -0.37 -0.94 -2.29
CA PRO A 18 -0.54 -0.54 -0.88
C PRO A 18 0.32 -1.31 0.15
N ARG A 19 1.10 -2.32 -0.25
CA ARG A 19 1.81 -3.18 0.72
C ARG A 19 2.79 -2.42 1.64
N LEU A 20 3.36 -1.31 1.19
CA LEU A 20 4.22 -0.47 2.02
C LEU A 20 3.46 0.18 3.19
N VAL A 21 2.16 0.46 3.03
CA VAL A 21 1.29 0.94 4.11
C VAL A 21 1.11 -0.14 5.17
N ALA A 22 0.88 -1.38 4.75
CA ALA A 22 0.78 -2.52 5.66
C ALA A 22 2.11 -2.74 6.42
N LEU A 23 3.25 -2.66 5.72
CA LEU A 23 4.56 -2.77 6.35
C LEU A 23 4.76 -1.68 7.41
N ALA A 24 4.46 -0.43 7.07
CA ALA A 24 4.58 0.70 8.00
C ALA A 24 3.68 0.55 9.23
N GLU A 25 2.46 0.02 9.06
CA GLU A 25 1.57 -0.25 10.19
C GLU A 25 2.17 -1.28 11.16
N VAL A 26 2.71 -2.39 10.64
CA VAL A 26 3.33 -3.44 11.45
C VAL A 26 4.57 -2.91 12.18
N THR A 27 5.44 -2.19 11.49
CA THR A 27 6.71 -1.70 12.06
C THR A 27 6.52 -0.54 13.02
N TRP A 28 5.50 0.31 12.83
CA TRP A 28 5.22 1.45 13.69
C TRP A 28 4.33 1.09 14.90
N SER A 29 3.27 0.32 14.69
CA SER A 29 2.31 0.03 15.77
C SER A 29 2.82 -0.98 16.79
N GLY A 30 3.82 -1.79 16.42
CA GLY A 30 4.38 -2.84 17.28
C GLY A 30 3.37 -3.92 17.69
N LYS A 31 2.22 -4.00 17.01
CA LYS A 31 1.14 -4.95 17.30
C LYS A 31 1.10 -6.06 16.25
N PRO A 32 1.85 -7.16 16.44
CA PRO A 32 1.65 -8.36 15.65
C PRO A 32 0.22 -8.87 15.88
N GLY A 33 -0.59 -8.96 14.81
CA GLY A 33 -1.98 -9.44 14.88
C GLY A 33 -3.06 -8.35 14.95
N SER A 34 -2.83 -7.14 14.42
CA SER A 34 -3.91 -6.17 14.22
C SER A 34 -5.07 -6.78 13.44
N ASP A 35 -6.31 -6.47 13.83
CA ASP A 35 -7.51 -6.90 13.09
C ASP A 35 -7.40 -6.47 11.63
N TYR A 36 -7.25 -7.46 10.75
CA TYR A 36 -7.09 -7.26 9.31
C TYR A 36 -8.30 -6.53 8.71
N SER A 37 -9.51 -6.72 9.26
CA SER A 37 -10.72 -6.04 8.82
C SER A 37 -10.69 -4.55 9.18
N ASP A 38 -10.20 -4.20 10.37
CA ASP A 38 -9.95 -2.79 10.73
C ASP A 38 -8.87 -2.17 9.83
N PHE A 39 -7.77 -2.89 9.60
CA PHE A 39 -6.73 -2.43 8.69
C PHE A 39 -7.29 -2.15 7.29
N LEU A 40 -8.05 -3.09 6.69
CA LEU A 40 -8.66 -2.88 5.38
C LEU A 40 -9.60 -1.68 5.35
N ARG A 41 -10.39 -1.46 6.41
CA ARG A 41 -11.25 -0.27 6.53
C ARG A 41 -10.44 1.02 6.57
N ARG A 42 -9.33 1.06 7.31
CA ARG A 42 -8.43 2.23 7.35
C ARG A 42 -7.66 2.41 6.05
N LEU A 43 -7.24 1.31 5.43
CA LEU A 43 -6.53 1.30 4.15
C LEU A 43 -7.38 1.90 3.04
N ARG A 44 -8.66 1.54 2.90
CA ARG A 44 -9.56 2.12 1.89
C ARG A 44 -9.57 3.66 1.93
N ARG A 45 -9.70 4.25 3.12
CA ARG A 45 -9.60 5.71 3.31
C ARG A 45 -8.19 6.27 3.05
N HIS A 46 -7.15 5.47 3.23
CA HIS A 46 -5.78 5.87 2.90
C HIS A 46 -5.51 5.86 1.40
N LEU A 47 -6.12 4.95 0.65
CA LEU A 47 -6.02 4.91 -0.82
C LEU A 47 -6.55 6.19 -1.47
N GLU A 48 -7.63 6.77 -0.93
CA GLU A 48 -8.14 8.08 -1.38
C GLU A 48 -7.07 9.19 -1.27
N ARG A 49 -6.22 9.13 -0.23
CA ARG A 49 -5.12 10.09 -0.07
C ARG A 49 -4.00 9.83 -1.06
N LEU A 50 -3.64 8.57 -1.28
CA LEU A 50 -2.65 8.19 -2.29
C LEU A 50 -3.11 8.61 -3.69
N GLN A 51 -4.40 8.44 -3.98
CA GLN A 51 -5.02 8.88 -5.23
C GLN A 51 -4.94 10.41 -5.39
N ALA A 52 -5.26 11.17 -4.35
CA ALA A 52 -5.14 12.63 -4.37
C ALA A 52 -3.69 13.12 -4.54
N LEU A 53 -2.71 12.34 -4.07
CA LEU A 53 -1.28 12.59 -4.26
C LEU A 53 -0.75 12.11 -5.62
N GLY A 54 -1.57 11.48 -6.45
CA GLY A 54 -1.18 10.97 -7.76
C GLY A 54 -0.36 9.68 -7.75
N VAL A 55 -0.29 8.97 -6.61
CA VAL A 55 0.48 7.74 -6.46
C VAL A 55 -0.19 6.59 -7.22
N ARG A 56 0.56 5.90 -8.08
CA ARG A 56 0.08 4.80 -8.93
C ARG A 56 0.04 3.47 -8.19
N TYR A 57 -0.74 3.36 -7.11
CA TYR A 57 -0.86 2.13 -6.32
C TYR A 57 -1.66 1.01 -7.03
N ARG A 58 -1.46 -0.26 -6.65
CA ARG A 58 -2.29 -1.39 -7.11
C ARG A 58 -3.69 -1.35 -6.48
N PRO A 59 -4.80 -1.32 -7.26
CA PRO A 59 -6.15 -1.38 -6.73
C PRO A 59 -6.41 -2.65 -5.90
N LEU A 60 -7.30 -2.56 -4.91
CA LEU A 60 -7.63 -3.71 -4.05
C LEU A 60 -8.53 -4.73 -4.76
N ASP A 61 -9.51 -4.23 -5.51
CA ASP A 61 -10.54 -5.03 -6.16
C ASP A 61 -10.23 -5.26 -7.65
N ALA A 62 -8.94 -5.36 -8.00
CA ALA A 62 -8.53 -5.72 -9.35
C ALA A 62 -8.79 -7.21 -9.57
N ASP A 63 -9.96 -7.53 -10.13
CA ASP A 63 -10.25 -8.80 -10.81
C ASP A 63 -9.31 -8.99 -12.03
#